data_AF-A0A6G0A0W5-F1
#
_entry.id   AF-A0A6G0A0W5-F1
#
_cell.length_a   1.000
_cell.length_b   1.000
_cell.length_c   1.000
_cell.angle_alpha   90.00
_cell.angle_beta   90.00
_cell.angle_gamma   90.00
#
_symmetry.space_group_name_H-M   'P 1'
#
loop_
_entity.id
_entity.type
_entity.pdbx_description
1 polymer ?
#
loop_
_entity_poly.entity_id
_entity_poly.type
_entity_poly.pdbx_seq_one_letter_code
_entity_poly.pdbx_strand_id
1 'polypeptide(L)'
;MVPLAYFLIAWLVFIGVFALMSFITILMNLRYGLSGSFTYVTTGIFVGVSCLVLLAAGGYLFTVDWTQDVNLLPGTQSILEL
;
A
#
# COMPACT_ATOMS: atom_id res chain seq x y z
N MET A 1 -8.41 8.21 -19.78
CA MET A 1 -7.19 8.16 -18.93
C MET A 1 -7.66 8.49 -17.51
N VAL A 2 -7.13 7.83 -16.48
CA VAL A 2 -7.64 7.99 -15.10
C VAL A 2 -6.76 8.99 -14.39
N PRO A 3 -7.30 10.00 -13.68
CA PRO A 3 -6.47 10.93 -12.92
C PRO A 3 -5.61 10.18 -11.90
N LEU A 4 -4.30 10.45 -11.93
CA LEU A 4 -3.31 9.80 -11.06
C LEU A 4 -3.68 9.96 -9.58
N ALA A 5 -4.29 11.11 -9.24
CA ALA A 5 -4.76 11.42 -7.89
C ALA A 5 -5.67 10.34 -7.31
N TYR A 6 -6.66 9.85 -8.07
CA TYR A 6 -7.59 8.83 -7.58
C TYR A 6 -6.88 7.52 -7.28
N PHE A 7 -5.92 7.14 -8.13
CA PHE A 7 -5.13 5.94 -7.93
C PHE A 7 -4.25 6.04 -6.68
N LEU A 8 -3.57 7.16 -6.48
CA LEU A 8 -2.69 7.37 -5.33
C LEU A 8 -3.46 7.45 -4.01
N ILE A 9 -4.64 8.09 -4.01
CA ILE A 9 -5.51 8.12 -2.83
C ILE A 9 -6.00 6.71 -2.50
N ALA A 10 -6.48 5.95 -3.49
CA ALA A 10 -6.91 4.56 -3.27
C ALA A 10 -5.76 3.69 -2.73
N TRP A 11 -4.56 3.85 -3.29
CA TRP A 11 -3.35 3.16 -2.83
C TRP A 11 -3.03 3.49 -1.36
N LEU A 12 -3.07 4.77 -0.96
CA LEU A 12 -2.87 5.19 0.42
C LEU A 12 -3.91 4.59 1.37
N VAL A 13 -5.17 4.54 0.96
CA VAL A 13 -6.24 3.91 1.76
C VAL A 13 -5.95 2.43 1.97
N PHE A 14 -5.56 1.70 0.93
CA PHE A 14 -5.22 0.27 1.07
C PHE A 14 -4.02 0.04 1.98
N ILE A 15 -2.96 0.82 1.84
CA ILE A 15 -1.80 0.73 2.73
C ILE A 15 -2.19 1.08 4.17
N GLY A 16 -2.98 2.13 4.37
CA GLY A 16 -3.43 2.55 5.69
C GLY A 16 -4.24 1.46 6.40
N VAL A 17 -5.18 0.83 5.68
CA VAL A 17 -5.96 -0.30 6.21
C VAL A 17 -5.05 -1.50 6.51
N PHE A 18 -4.12 -1.84 5.61
CA PHE A 18 -3.18 -2.93 5.83
C PHE A 18 -2.27 -2.69 7.05
N ALA A 19 -1.73 -1.47 7.18
CA ALA A 19 -0.91 -1.05 8.31
C ALA A 19 -1.69 -1.17 9.62
N LEU A 20 -2.92 -0.66 9.66
CA LEU A 20 -3.79 -0.72 10.83
C LEU A 20 -4.13 -2.15 11.22
N MET A 21 -4.47 -3.01 10.24
CA MET A 21 -4.77 -4.42 10.48
C MET A 21 -3.55 -5.18 11.00
N SER A 22 -2.37 -4.97 10.41
CA SER A 22 -1.13 -5.60 10.88
C SER A 22 -0.77 -5.16 12.30
N PHE A 23 -0.96 -3.88 12.61
CA PHE A 23 -0.72 -3.32 13.94
C PHE A 23 -1.68 -3.89 15.00
N ILE A 24 -2.99 -3.94 14.70
CA ILE A 24 -3.98 -4.55 15.58
C ILE A 24 -3.63 -6.03 15.83
N THR A 25 -3.24 -6.74 14.78
CA THR A 25 -2.91 -8.17 14.87
C THR A 25 -1.73 -8.42 15.80
N ILE A 26 -0.64 -7.65 15.68
CA ILE A 26 0.50 -7.83 16.60
C ILE A 26 0.16 -7.43 18.03
N LEU A 27 -0.65 -6.40 18.25
CA LEU A 27 -1.12 -6.01 19.58
C LEU A 27 -1.98 -7.10 20.22
N MET A 28 -2.87 -7.74 19.45
CA MET A 28 -3.67 -8.87 19.94
C MET A 28 -2.79 -10.06 20.29
N ASN A 29 -1.82 -10.40 19.44
CA ASN A 29 -0.86 -11.44 19.73
C ASN A 29 -0.10 -11.12 21.02
N LEU A 30 0.45 -9.91 21.17
CA LEU A 30 1.23 -9.53 22.35
C LEU A 30 0.40 -9.52 23.63
N ARG A 31 -0.86 -9.07 23.53
CA ARG A 31 -1.75 -8.95 24.69
C ARG A 31 -2.24 -10.31 25.21
N TYR A 32 -2.60 -11.22 24.32
CA TYR A 32 -3.28 -12.46 24.71
C TYR A 32 -2.39 -13.70 24.66
N GLY A 33 -1.18 -13.61 24.11
CA GLY A 33 -0.25 -14.74 24.09
C GLY A 33 -0.72 -15.91 23.21
N LEU A 34 -1.71 -15.69 22.33
CA LEU A 34 -2.46 -16.75 21.65
C LEU A 34 -1.69 -17.44 20.51
N SER A 35 -0.50 -16.93 20.18
CA SER A 35 0.20 -17.26 18.94
C SER A 35 1.61 -17.78 19.21
N GLY A 36 2.11 -18.66 18.35
CA GLY A 36 3.50 -19.13 18.42
C GLY A 36 4.51 -18.03 18.03
N SER A 37 5.77 -18.17 18.46
CA SER A 37 6.86 -17.21 18.19
C SER A 37 6.99 -16.83 16.71
N PHE A 38 6.75 -17.77 15.80
CA PHE A 38 6.80 -17.52 14.36
C PHE A 38 5.76 -16.48 13.91
N THR A 39 4.53 -16.55 14.44
CA THR A 39 3.45 -15.60 14.12
C THR A 39 3.76 -14.19 14.62
N TYR A 40 4.44 -14.04 15.75
CA TYR A 40 4.90 -12.73 16.22
C TYR A 40 5.91 -12.10 15.28
N VAL A 41 6.88 -12.89 14.81
CA VAL A 41 7.91 -12.41 13.89
C VAL A 41 7.29 -12.00 12.56
N THR A 42 6.41 -12.82 11.98
CA THR A 42 5.79 -12.51 10.69
C THR A 42 4.87 -11.29 10.76
N THR A 43 4.05 -11.19 11.82
CA THR A 43 3.19 -10.01 12.02
C THR A 43 4.00 -8.74 12.29
N GLY A 44 5.13 -8.85 12.99
CA GLY A 44 6.06 -7.75 13.19
C GLY A 44 6.71 -7.28 11.87
N ILE A 45 7.07 -8.22 11.00
CA ILE A 45 7.58 -7.90 9.65
C ILE A 45 6.53 -7.15 8.85
N PHE A 46 5.25 -7.54 8.90
CA PHE A 46 4.19 -6.81 8.19
C PHE A 46 4.01 -5.37 8.66
N VAL A 47 4.12 -5.12 9.97
CA VAL A 47 4.11 -3.76 10.51
C VAL A 47 5.32 -2.98 9.99
N GLY A 48 6.51 -3.58 10.02
CA GLY A 48 7.74 -2.97 9.50
C GLY A 48 7.65 -2.61 8.01
N VAL A 49 7.16 -3.52 7.19
CA VAL A 49 6.93 -3.30 5.75
C VAL A 49 5.91 -2.18 5.53
N SER A 50 4.82 -2.17 6.31
CA SER A 50 3.80 -1.12 6.22
C SER A 50 4.38 0.27 6.50
N CYS A 51 5.21 0.41 7.54
CA CYS A 51 5.90 1.66 7.84
C CYS A 51 6.82 2.10 6.69
N LEU A 52 7.60 1.17 6.14
CA LEU A 52 8.50 1.45 5.02
C LEU A 52 7.75 1.95 3.78
N VAL A 53 6.64 1.28 3.45
CA VAL A 53 5.79 1.64 2.31
C VAL A 53 5.13 3.00 2.54
N LEU A 54 4.64 3.29 3.75
CA LEU A 54 4.06 4.60 4.07
C LEU A 54 5.08 5.74 3.93
N LEU A 55 6.31 5.54 4.39
CA LEU A 55 7.38 6.54 4.24
C LEU A 55 7.75 6.76 2.78
N ALA A 56 7.92 5.68 2.00
CA ALA A 56 8.22 5.77 0.58
C ALA A 56 7.08 6.42 -0.21
N ALA A 57 5.83 6.04 0.07
CA ALA A 57 4.65 6.65 -0.54
C ALA A 57 4.54 8.13 -0.17
N GLY A 58 4.75 8.48 1.11
CA GLY A 58 4.80 9.87 1.56
C GLY A 58 5.81 10.69 0.79
N GLY A 59 7.05 10.20 0.64
CA GLY A 59 8.08 10.86 -0.16
C GLY A 59 7.68 11.06 -1.62
N TYR A 60 7.10 10.04 -2.24
CA TYR A 60 6.62 10.13 -3.63
C TYR A 60 5.53 11.19 -3.81
N LEU A 61 4.55 11.26 -2.90
CA LEU A 61 3.40 12.17 -2.98
C LEU A 61 3.79 13.66 -2.92
N PHE A 62 4.92 14.00 -2.31
CA PHE A 62 5.45 15.36 -2.31
C PHE A 62 6.09 15.75 -3.65
N THR A 63 6.51 14.77 -4.43
CA THR A 63 7.21 15.00 -5.70
C THR A 63 6.31 14.86 -6.92
N VAL A 64 5.11 14.29 -6.74
CA VAL A 64 4.22 13.95 -7.85
C VAL A 64 3.43 15.15 -8.35
N ASP A 65 3.29 15.24 -9.67
CA ASP A 65 2.34 16.16 -10.30
C ASP A 65 0.94 15.55 -10.28
N TRP A 66 0.05 16.18 -9.51
CA TRP A 66 -1.32 15.73 -9.29
C TRP A 66 -2.26 15.98 -10.48
N THR A 67 -1.81 16.74 -11.47
CA THR A 67 -2.59 17.03 -12.68
C THR A 67 -2.44 15.96 -13.76
N GLN A 68 -1.53 15.01 -13.57
CA GLN A 68 -1.26 13.96 -14.54
C GLN A 68 -2.34 12.86 -14.54
N ASP A 69 -2.54 12.28 -15.72
CA ASP A 69 -3.37 11.10 -15.91
C ASP A 69 -2.50 9.85 -16.05
N VAL A 70 -2.99 8.73 -15.53
CA VAL A 70 -2.42 7.40 -15.72
C VAL A 70 -3.17 6.65 -16.82
N ASN A 71 -2.43 6.06 -17.76
CA ASN A 71 -2.97 5.11 -18.72
C ASN A 71 -2.79 3.68 -18.18
N LEU A 72 -3.90 3.05 -17.78
CA LEU A 72 -3.91 1.69 -17.24
C LEU A 72 -3.79 0.61 -18.32
N LEU A 73 -3.95 0.96 -19.60
CA LEU A 73 -3.93 0.03 -20.74
C LEU A 73 -3.11 0.61 -21.91
N PRO A 74 -1.77 0.66 -21.80
CA PRO A 74 -0.92 1.26 -22.83
C PRO A 74 -0.88 0.46 -24.14
N GLY A 75 -1.04 -0.87 -24.07
CA GLY A 75 -0.80 -1.79 -25.19
C GLY A 75 -1.99 -2.11 -26.09
N THR A 76 -3.20 -1.66 -25.77
CA THR A 76 -4.40 -1.97 -26.58
C THR A 76 -4.59 -0.99 -27.75
N GLN A 77 -3.96 0.19 -27.69
CA GLN A 77 -4.08 1.20 -28.72
C GLN A 77 -3.24 0.88 -29.96
N SER A 78 -2.12 0.16 -29.83
CA SER A 78 -1.28 -0.23 -30.97
C SER A 78 -1.85 -1.39 -31.81
N ILE A 79 -2.84 -2.12 -31.30
CA ILE A 79 -3.46 -3.28 -31.99
C ILE A 79 -4.63 -2.84 -32.88
N LEU A 80 -5.22 -1.66 -32.62
CA LEU A 80 -6.36 -1.12 -33.37
C LEU A 80 -5.95 -0.16 -34.50
N GLU A 81 -4.65 0.12 -34.67
CA GLU A 81 -4.09 0.94 -35.75
C GLU A 81 -3.47 0.11 -36.90
N LEU A 82 -3.72 -1.21 -36.93
CA LEU A 82 -3.37 -2.14 -38.02
C LEU A 82 -4.65 -2.65 -38.71
#